data_AF-A0A508TTZ3-F1
#
_entry.id   AF-A0A508TTZ3-F1
#
_cell.length_a   1.000
_cell.length_b   1.000
_cell.length_c   1.000
_cell.angle_alpha   90.00
_cell.angle_beta   90.00
_cell.angle_gamma   90.00
#
_symmetry.space_group_name_H-M   'P 1'
#
loop_
_entity.id
_entity.type
_entity.pdbx_description
1 polymer ?
#
loop_
_entity_poly.entity_id
_entity_poly.type
_entity_poly.pdbx_seq_one_letter_code
_entity_poly.pdbx_strand_id
1 'polypeptide(L)'
;MSRQSIGNMLDRQKGFGPGFDFLRISLAVSVVAAHAPYIAMGRLNGPEPWYVFFPHYAALVVFFVLGGFLVAASGLRLSLKEFVINRGLRIIPALAVEIVLSALILGPIFTSLPLSEYFTSYGTYRYFGNIAGLVDYMLPGVFSGNPAPEVNSSLWTIPFEYMCYVLMMAVISCGLLRSRR
;
A
#
# COMPACT_ATOMS: atom_id res chain seq x y z
N MET A 1 -22.19 30.84 18.09
CA MET A 1 -21.37 30.21 17.04
C MET A 1 -21.48 28.70 17.19
N SER A 2 -22.10 27.99 16.23
CA SER A 2 -22.24 26.52 16.33
C SER A 2 -20.84 25.91 16.27
N ARG A 3 -20.49 25.07 17.25
CA ARG A 3 -19.23 24.31 17.21
C ARG A 3 -19.27 23.43 15.97
N GLN A 4 -18.38 23.67 15.03
CA GLN A 4 -18.21 22.77 13.89
C GLN A 4 -17.59 21.48 14.42
N SER A 5 -18.37 20.40 14.44
CA SER A 5 -17.83 19.07 14.70
C SER A 5 -17.13 18.56 13.43
N ILE A 6 -16.17 17.65 13.61
CA ILE A 6 -15.51 16.96 12.49
C ILE A 6 -16.55 16.29 11.58
N GLY A 7 -17.60 15.71 12.17
CA GLY A 7 -18.73 15.12 11.43
C GLY A 7 -19.45 16.14 10.54
N ASN A 8 -19.83 17.29 11.08
CA ASN A 8 -20.51 18.35 10.31
C ASN A 8 -19.65 18.88 9.15
N MET A 9 -18.33 18.89 9.30
CA MET A 9 -17.40 19.35 8.27
C MET A 9 -17.19 18.30 7.17
N LEU A 10 -17.13 17.01 7.54
CA LEU A 10 -17.08 15.90 6.59
C LEU A 10 -18.38 15.77 5.80
N ASP A 11 -19.54 15.92 6.44
CA ASP A 11 -20.85 15.87 5.77
C ASP A 11 -21.01 16.99 4.73
N ARG A 12 -20.59 18.22 5.09
CA ARG A 12 -20.59 19.37 4.17
C ARG A 12 -19.73 19.15 2.94
N GLN A 13 -18.65 18.39 3.07
CA GLN A 13 -17.70 18.13 1.99
C GLN A 13 -17.92 16.74 1.36
N LYS A 14 -19.08 16.11 1.57
CA LYS A 14 -19.43 14.77 1.03
C LYS A 14 -18.42 13.66 1.41
N GLY A 15 -17.71 13.84 2.51
CA GLY A 15 -16.66 12.95 3.00
C GLY A 15 -15.24 13.28 2.53
N PHE A 16 -15.03 14.39 1.80
CA PHE A 16 -13.71 14.86 1.37
C PHE A 16 -13.24 16.02 2.25
N GLY A 17 -12.41 15.73 3.27
CA GLY A 17 -11.81 16.80 4.07
C GLY A 17 -10.90 17.71 3.20
N PRO A 18 -11.04 19.05 3.24
CA PRO A 18 -10.08 19.94 2.59
C PRO A 18 -8.68 19.69 3.15
N GLY A 19 -7.71 19.42 2.28
CA GLY A 19 -6.33 19.09 2.68
C GLY A 19 -6.08 17.61 3.01
N PHE A 20 -7.09 16.74 2.96
CA PHE A 20 -6.91 15.31 3.22
C PHE A 20 -6.00 14.64 2.16
N ASP A 21 -6.21 14.97 0.89
CA ASP A 21 -5.36 14.44 -0.19
C ASP A 21 -3.95 15.05 -0.16
N PHE A 22 -3.84 16.33 0.19
CA PHE A 22 -2.55 16.97 0.43
C PHE A 22 -1.78 16.25 1.54
N LEU A 23 -2.42 16.00 2.68
CA LEU A 23 -1.83 15.27 3.79
C LEU A 23 -1.38 13.86 3.37
N ARG A 24 -2.18 13.14 2.58
CA ARG A 24 -1.80 11.82 2.06
C ARG A 24 -0.57 11.89 1.16
N ILE A 25 -0.49 12.88 0.27
CA ILE A 25 0.68 13.07 -0.60
C ILE A 25 1.90 13.44 0.24
N SER A 26 1.76 14.36 1.20
CA SER A 26 2.86 14.73 2.10
C SER A 26 3.39 13.53 2.88
N LEU A 27 2.49 12.72 3.46
CA LEU A 27 2.86 11.49 4.18
C LEU A 27 3.53 10.46 3.26
N ALA A 28 3.01 10.26 2.04
CA ALA A 28 3.60 9.35 1.07
C ALA A 28 5.03 9.80 0.68
N VAL A 29 5.22 11.10 0.42
CA VAL A 29 6.54 11.67 0.13
C VAL A 29 7.47 11.50 1.33
N SER A 30 6.99 11.75 2.56
CA SER A 30 7.78 11.52 3.76
C SER A 30 8.22 10.06 3.91
N VAL A 31 7.34 9.09 3.62
CA VAL A 31 7.67 7.65 3.66
C VAL A 31 8.70 7.29 2.59
N VAL A 32 8.61 7.85 1.38
CA VAL A 32 9.62 7.65 0.33
C VAL A 32 10.97 8.24 0.73
N ALA A 33 10.99 9.47 1.24
CA ALA A 33 12.21 10.14 1.69
C ALA A 33 12.88 9.38 2.85
N ALA A 34 12.06 8.85 3.76
CA ALA A 34 12.46 7.98 4.85
C ALA A 34 13.12 6.67 4.38
N HIS A 35 12.62 6.06 3.31
CA HIS A 35 13.15 4.79 2.79
C HIS A 35 14.35 4.93 1.87
N ALA A 36 14.53 6.06 1.19
CA ALA A 36 15.61 6.27 0.23
C ALA A 36 17.03 5.97 0.78
N PRO A 37 17.41 6.44 2.00
CA PRO A 37 18.72 6.13 2.59
C PRO A 37 18.95 4.63 2.78
N TYR A 38 17.92 3.89 3.20
CA TYR A 38 18.00 2.45 3.44
C TYR A 38 18.24 1.65 2.17
N ILE A 39 17.64 2.06 1.05
CA ILE A 39 17.85 1.42 -0.24
C ILE A 39 19.24 1.75 -0.79
N ALA A 40 19.69 3.00 -0.64
CA ALA A 40 20.97 3.45 -1.19
C ALA A 40 22.19 2.93 -0.42
N MET A 41 22.12 2.90 0.92
CA MET A 41 23.26 2.58 1.79
C MET A 41 23.14 1.22 2.48
N GLY A 42 21.99 0.54 2.34
CA GLY A 42 21.65 -0.62 3.16
C GLY A 42 21.21 -0.24 4.57
N ARG A 43 20.79 -1.23 5.34
CA ARG A 43 20.54 -1.03 6.78
C ARG A 43 21.86 -0.75 7.49
N LEU A 44 21.94 0.37 8.19
CA LEU A 44 23.05 0.66 9.08
C LEU A 44 23.14 -0.42 10.17
N ASN A 45 24.36 -0.79 10.55
CA ASN A 45 24.59 -1.73 11.65
C ASN A 45 24.23 -1.04 12.98
N GLY A 46 23.11 -1.42 13.58
CA GLY A 46 22.64 -0.93 14.88
C GLY A 46 21.16 -0.51 14.88
N PRO A 47 20.55 -0.35 16.05
CA PRO A 47 19.18 0.15 16.14
C PRO A 47 19.12 1.59 15.63
N GLU A 48 18.16 1.87 14.76
CA GLU A 48 17.86 3.24 14.35
C GLU A 48 17.54 4.09 15.59
N PRO A 49 18.12 5.31 15.73
CA PRO A 49 17.79 6.17 16.85
C PRO A 49 16.29 6.45 16.90
N TRP A 50 15.70 6.40 18.09
CA TRP A 50 14.24 6.51 18.26
C TRP A 50 13.65 7.77 17.63
N TYR A 51 14.38 8.90 17.62
CA TYR A 51 13.95 10.16 17.04
C TYR A 51 13.95 10.18 15.51
N VAL A 52 14.56 9.18 14.86
CA VAL A 52 14.47 8.93 13.42
C VAL A 52 13.39 7.88 13.16
N PHE A 53 13.46 6.73 13.84
CA PHE A 53 12.49 5.64 13.70
C PHE A 53 11.04 6.09 13.96
N PHE A 54 10.81 6.82 15.06
CA PHE A 54 9.47 7.22 15.49
C PHE A 54 8.71 8.05 14.45
N PRO A 55 9.24 9.17 13.93
CA PRO A 55 8.52 9.94 12.90
C PRO A 55 8.30 9.17 11.61
N HIS A 56 9.23 8.28 11.23
CA HIS A 56 9.09 7.42 10.04
C HIS A 56 7.90 6.47 10.20
N TYR A 57 7.86 5.76 11.32
CA TYR A 57 6.76 4.84 11.63
C TYR A 57 5.44 5.57 11.85
N ALA A 58 5.45 6.72 12.52
CA ALA A 58 4.27 7.54 12.75
C ALA A 58 3.66 8.03 11.43
N ALA A 59 4.48 8.47 10.46
CA ALA A 59 3.98 8.89 9.15
C ALA A 59 3.26 7.75 8.42
N LEU A 60 3.83 6.55 8.43
CA LEU A 60 3.19 5.35 7.88
C LEU A 60 1.88 5.02 8.60
N VAL A 61 1.87 5.02 9.93
CA VAL A 61 0.67 4.73 10.73
C VAL A 61 -0.44 5.74 10.42
N VAL A 62 -0.12 7.04 10.37
CA VAL A 62 -1.10 8.07 10.03
C VAL A 62 -1.61 7.86 8.61
N PHE A 63 -0.74 7.57 7.64
CA PHE A 63 -1.16 7.27 6.27
C PHE A 63 -2.16 6.11 6.21
N PHE A 64 -1.90 5.03 6.96
CA PHE A 64 -2.76 3.86 7.01
C PHE A 64 -4.09 4.13 7.73
N VAL A 65 -4.08 4.91 8.83
CA VAL A 65 -5.29 5.34 9.56
C VAL A 65 -6.20 6.19 8.67
N LEU A 66 -5.64 7.14 7.91
CA LEU A 66 -6.40 7.93 6.94
C LEU A 66 -7.04 7.04 5.87
N GLY A 67 -6.29 6.04 5.38
CA GLY A 67 -6.82 5.00 4.50
C GLY A 67 -8.01 4.25 5.12
N GLY A 68 -7.88 3.85 6.39
CA GLY A 68 -8.92 3.18 7.17
C GLY A 68 -10.20 3.99 7.29
N PHE A 69 -10.13 5.30 7.52
CA PHE A 69 -11.31 6.18 7.54
C PHE A 69 -12.06 6.18 6.20
N LEU A 70 -11.34 6.18 5.07
CA LEU A 70 -11.96 6.10 3.74
C LEU A 70 -12.57 4.72 3.45
N VAL A 71 -12.02 3.65 4.01
CA VAL A 71 -12.58 2.30 3.93
C VAL A 71 -13.87 2.23 4.72
N ALA A 72 -13.86 2.68 5.99
CA ALA A 72 -15.03 2.69 6.85
C ALA A 72 -16.16 3.58 6.28
N ALA A 73 -15.85 4.81 5.85
CA ALA A 73 -16.83 5.72 5.25
C ALA A 73 -17.45 5.17 3.96
N SER A 74 -16.73 4.30 3.25
CA SER A 74 -17.26 3.60 2.08
C SER A 74 -18.13 2.41 2.46
N GLY A 75 -17.74 1.63 3.48
CA GLY A 75 -18.54 0.51 3.97
C GLY A 75 -19.88 0.92 4.58
N LEU A 76 -19.95 2.14 5.14
CA LEU A 76 -21.20 2.72 5.64
C LEU A 76 -22.18 3.15 4.53
N ARG A 77 -21.69 3.38 3.30
CA ARG A 77 -22.48 3.98 2.21
C ARG A 77 -22.81 3.03 1.07
N LEU A 78 -22.01 1.99 0.87
CA LEU A 78 -22.09 1.12 -0.30
C LEU A 78 -22.66 -0.25 0.03
N SER A 79 -23.30 -0.89 -0.94
CA SER A 79 -23.56 -2.33 -0.89
C SER A 79 -22.26 -3.13 -0.92
N LEU A 80 -22.30 -4.40 -0.49
CA LEU A 80 -21.13 -5.29 -0.53
C LEU A 80 -20.52 -5.37 -1.94
N LYS A 81 -21.36 -5.48 -2.98
CA LYS A 81 -20.91 -5.57 -4.37
C LYS A 81 -20.17 -4.29 -4.80
N GLU A 82 -20.75 -3.13 -4.53
CA GLU A 82 -20.13 -1.84 -4.87
C GLU A 82 -18.84 -1.61 -4.08
N PHE A 83 -18.82 -2.03 -2.80
CA PHE A 83 -17.61 -1.97 -1.98
C PHE A 83 -16.49 -2.80 -2.60
N VAL A 84 -16.75 -4.07 -2.93
CA VAL A 84 -15.74 -4.97 -3.56
C VAL A 84 -15.21 -4.38 -4.85
N ILE A 85 -16.08 -3.94 -5.75
CA ILE A 85 -15.67 -3.39 -7.06
C ILE A 85 -14.81 -2.14 -6.87
N ASN A 86 -15.25 -1.19 -6.02
CA ASN A 86 -14.51 0.04 -5.80
C ASN A 86 -13.14 -0.19 -5.15
N ARG A 87 -13.04 -1.19 -4.27
CA ARG A 87 -11.77 -1.56 -3.61
C ARG A 87 -10.83 -2.31 -4.55
N GLY A 88 -11.37 -3.21 -5.37
CA GLY A 88 -10.62 -3.91 -6.41
C GLY A 88 -10.04 -2.95 -7.44
N LEU A 89 -10.88 -2.06 -7.99
CA LEU A 89 -10.44 -1.05 -8.97
C LEU A 89 -9.44 -0.04 -8.41
N ARG A 90 -9.38 0.13 -7.09
CA ARG A 90 -8.42 1.02 -6.44
C ARG A 90 -7.01 0.44 -6.38
N ILE A 91 -6.86 -0.86 -6.12
CA ILE A 91 -5.53 -1.48 -5.90
C ILE A 91 -5.06 -2.26 -7.12
N ILE A 92 -5.91 -3.14 -7.66
CA ILE A 92 -5.50 -4.15 -8.64
C ILE A 92 -4.89 -3.52 -9.90
N PRO A 93 -5.49 -2.48 -10.54
CA PRO A 93 -4.91 -1.92 -11.76
C PRO A 93 -3.53 -1.30 -11.55
N ALA A 94 -3.38 -0.51 -10.49
CA ALA A 94 -2.11 0.16 -10.19
C ALA A 94 -1.02 -0.85 -9.80
N LEU A 95 -1.36 -1.84 -8.98
CA LEU A 95 -0.42 -2.88 -8.56
C LEU A 95 -0.05 -3.81 -9.71
N ALA A 96 -0.99 -4.17 -10.58
CA ALA A 96 -0.70 -4.96 -11.78
C ALA A 96 0.26 -4.24 -12.73
N VAL A 97 0.06 -2.94 -12.95
CA VAL A 97 0.99 -2.13 -13.75
C VAL A 97 2.38 -2.11 -13.11
N GLU A 98 2.49 -1.84 -11.81
CA GLU A 98 3.78 -1.84 -11.13
C GLU A 98 4.49 -3.20 -11.24
N ILE A 99 3.80 -4.30 -10.92
CA ILE A 99 4.38 -5.65 -10.98
C ILE A 99 4.80 -6.04 -12.40
N VAL A 100 4.00 -5.69 -13.41
CA VAL A 100 4.33 -5.94 -14.83
C VAL A 100 5.55 -5.14 -15.25
N LEU A 101 5.62 -3.86 -14.91
CA LEU A 101 6.79 -3.01 -15.22
C LEU A 101 8.03 -3.52 -14.50
N SER A 102 7.91 -3.90 -13.23
CA SER A 102 9.00 -4.47 -12.43
C SER A 102 9.49 -5.80 -13.02
N ALA A 103 8.62 -6.75 -13.33
CA ALA A 103 9.00 -8.08 -13.81
C ALA A 103 9.39 -8.13 -15.29
N LEU A 104 8.75 -7.35 -16.17
CA LEU A 104 8.96 -7.45 -17.62
C LEU A 104 9.85 -6.35 -18.21
N ILE A 105 10.08 -5.26 -17.47
CA ILE A 105 10.95 -4.17 -17.93
C ILE A 105 12.16 -4.03 -17.01
N LEU A 106 11.96 -3.73 -15.72
CA LEU A 106 13.09 -3.51 -14.80
C LEU A 106 13.90 -4.80 -14.59
N GLY A 107 13.23 -5.93 -14.42
CA GLY A 107 13.87 -7.23 -14.25
C GLY A 107 14.87 -7.57 -15.35
N PRO A 108 14.46 -7.63 -16.63
CA PRO A 108 15.35 -7.88 -17.76
C PRO A 108 16.48 -6.85 -17.93
N ILE A 109 16.27 -5.59 -17.52
CA ILE A 109 17.30 -4.54 -17.60
C ILE A 109 18.39 -4.75 -16.53
N PHE A 110 18.01 -5.19 -15.33
CA PHE A 110 18.90 -5.22 -14.16
C PHE A 110 19.28 -6.62 -13.68
N THR A 111 18.77 -7.68 -14.30
CA THR A 111 19.12 -9.06 -13.94
C THR A 111 20.55 -9.39 -14.35
N SER A 112 21.25 -10.12 -13.49
CA SER A 112 22.56 -10.73 -13.76
C SER A 112 22.46 -12.08 -14.48
N LEU A 113 21.25 -12.62 -14.67
CA LEU A 113 21.00 -13.89 -15.35
C LEU A 113 20.87 -13.72 -16.86
N PRO A 114 21.18 -14.75 -17.67
CA PRO A 114 20.74 -14.81 -19.06
C PRO A 114 19.22 -14.65 -19.15
N LEU A 115 18.71 -13.87 -20.12
CA LEU A 115 17.27 -13.59 -20.24
C LEU A 115 16.41 -14.87 -20.37
N SER A 116 16.94 -15.90 -21.03
CA SER A 116 16.25 -17.20 -21.12
C SER A 116 16.05 -17.85 -19.76
N GLU A 117 17.03 -17.76 -18.86
CA GLU A 117 16.95 -18.29 -17.50
C GLU A 117 16.03 -17.41 -16.63
N TYR A 118 16.11 -16.09 -16.79
CA TYR A 118 15.25 -15.15 -16.09
C TYR A 118 13.76 -15.41 -16.38
N PHE A 119 13.38 -15.51 -17.66
CA PHE A 119 11.98 -15.72 -18.04
C PHE A 119 11.47 -17.15 -17.81
N THR A 120 12.35 -18.14 -17.67
CA THR A 120 11.96 -19.52 -17.33
C THR A 120 12.00 -19.79 -15.82
N SER A 121 12.54 -18.85 -15.03
CA SER A 121 12.64 -18.99 -13.57
C SER A 121 11.28 -18.92 -12.90
N TYR A 122 11.04 -19.85 -11.97
CA TYR A 122 9.87 -19.84 -11.09
C TYR A 122 9.76 -18.54 -10.28
N GLY A 123 10.88 -17.91 -9.91
CA GLY A 123 10.87 -16.65 -9.16
C GLY A 123 10.22 -15.51 -9.92
N THR A 124 10.46 -15.41 -11.23
CA THR A 124 9.85 -14.39 -12.09
C THR A 124 8.34 -14.54 -12.15
N TYR A 125 7.83 -15.77 -12.26
CA TYR A 125 6.39 -16.03 -12.25
C TYR A 125 5.76 -15.84 -10.87
N ARG A 126 6.46 -16.26 -9.80
CA ARG A 126 6.02 -16.08 -8.42
C ARG A 126 5.82 -14.60 -8.08
N TYR A 127 6.65 -13.70 -8.65
CA TYR A 127 6.53 -12.26 -8.47
C TYR A 127 5.18 -11.69 -8.93
N PHE A 128 4.50 -12.31 -9.90
CA PHE A 128 3.14 -11.90 -10.29
C PHE A 128 2.09 -12.17 -9.21
N GLY A 129 2.39 -13.07 -8.26
CA GLY A 129 1.55 -13.33 -7.09
C GLY A 129 1.34 -12.11 -6.20
N ASN A 130 2.22 -11.11 -6.28
CA ASN A 130 2.07 -9.83 -5.59
C ASN A 130 0.75 -9.12 -5.91
N ILE A 131 0.22 -9.27 -7.12
CA ILE A 131 -1.09 -8.70 -7.52
C ILE A 131 -2.20 -9.21 -6.61
N ALA A 132 -2.12 -10.48 -6.21
CA ALA A 132 -3.04 -11.14 -5.28
C ALA A 132 -2.65 -10.96 -3.80
N GLY A 133 -1.60 -10.20 -3.50
CA GLY A 133 -1.12 -9.98 -2.14
C GLY A 133 -0.23 -11.11 -1.62
N LEU A 134 0.25 -12.00 -2.48
CA LEU A 134 1.26 -13.00 -2.14
C LEU A 134 2.63 -12.35 -2.28
N VAL A 135 3.09 -11.72 -1.20
CA VAL A 135 4.23 -10.81 -1.27
C VAL A 135 5.54 -11.54 -1.57
N ASP A 136 6.18 -11.13 -2.65
CA ASP A 136 7.55 -11.49 -3.03
C ASP A 136 8.32 -10.22 -3.39
N TYR A 137 9.39 -9.96 -2.66
CA TYR A 137 10.17 -8.73 -2.83
C TYR A 137 11.23 -8.83 -3.92
N MET A 138 11.53 -10.04 -4.41
CA MET A 138 12.74 -10.30 -5.19
C MET A 138 12.43 -10.81 -6.59
N LEU A 139 13.24 -10.39 -7.56
CA LEU A 139 13.28 -10.96 -8.90
C LEU A 139 14.62 -11.69 -9.12
N PRO A 140 14.65 -12.81 -9.86
CA PRO A 140 15.86 -13.59 -10.06
C PRO A 140 17.02 -12.77 -10.63
N GLY A 141 18.13 -12.71 -9.90
CA GLY A 141 19.36 -12.03 -10.31
C GLY A 141 19.30 -10.50 -10.35
N VAL A 142 18.18 -9.88 -9.97
CA VAL A 142 18.01 -8.42 -9.96
C VAL A 142 18.57 -7.84 -8.67
N PHE A 143 19.37 -6.77 -8.78
CA PHE A 143 19.98 -6.05 -7.65
C PHE A 143 20.79 -6.92 -6.66
N SER A 144 21.29 -8.08 -7.09
CA SER A 144 22.02 -9.02 -6.22
C SER A 144 23.30 -8.43 -5.59
N GLY A 145 23.87 -7.40 -6.20
CA GLY A 145 25.03 -6.66 -5.68
C GLY A 145 24.70 -5.50 -4.76
N ASN A 146 23.42 -5.17 -4.57
CA ASN A 146 23.00 -4.04 -3.74
C ASN A 146 22.92 -4.45 -2.25
N PRO A 147 23.15 -3.51 -1.31
CA PRO A 147 22.91 -3.76 0.11
C PRO A 147 21.47 -4.13 0.45
N ALA A 148 20.51 -3.62 -0.32
CA ALA A 148 19.08 -3.95 -0.26
C ALA A 148 18.67 -4.55 -1.62
N PRO A 149 18.63 -5.88 -1.75
CA PRO A 149 18.36 -6.55 -3.02
C PRO A 149 16.86 -6.64 -3.37
N GLU A 150 15.97 -6.13 -2.51
CA GLU A 150 14.54 -6.08 -2.78
C GLU A 150 14.21 -5.13 -3.94
N VAL A 151 13.42 -5.60 -4.91
CA VAL A 151 12.92 -4.80 -6.04
C VAL A 151 11.90 -3.78 -5.55
N ASN A 152 11.00 -4.23 -4.66
CA ASN A 152 9.97 -3.37 -4.10
C ASN A 152 9.61 -3.82 -2.69
N SER A 153 10.28 -3.27 -1.69
CA SER A 153 10.00 -3.56 -0.29
C SER A 153 8.62 -3.06 0.15
N SER A 154 8.06 -2.04 -0.51
CA SER A 154 6.78 -1.40 -0.12
C SER A 154 5.55 -2.30 -0.27
N LEU A 155 5.69 -3.41 -1.00
CA LEU A 155 4.67 -4.46 -1.18
C LEU A 155 4.18 -5.06 0.14
N TRP A 156 4.97 -4.97 1.21
CA TRP A 156 4.64 -5.53 2.53
C TRP A 156 3.33 -5.00 3.12
N THR A 157 2.89 -3.80 2.73
CA THR A 157 1.66 -3.19 3.23
C THR A 157 0.38 -3.71 2.55
N ILE A 158 0.50 -4.27 1.34
CA ILE A 158 -0.64 -4.72 0.53
C ILE A 158 -1.49 -5.80 1.22
N PRO A 159 -0.91 -6.86 1.82
CA PRO A 159 -1.69 -7.87 2.53
C PRO A 159 -2.53 -7.28 3.68
N PHE A 160 -1.99 -6.30 4.40
CA PHE A 160 -2.71 -5.62 5.47
C PHE A 160 -3.88 -4.81 4.93
N GLU A 161 -3.71 -4.11 3.80
CA GLU A 161 -4.81 -3.39 3.17
C GLU A 161 -5.92 -4.34 2.67
N TYR A 162 -5.55 -5.46 2.05
CA TYR A 162 -6.52 -6.51 1.67
C TYR A 162 -7.23 -7.10 2.88
N MET A 163 -6.53 -7.36 3.99
CA MET A 163 -7.14 -7.82 5.23
C MET A 163 -8.16 -6.81 5.77
N CYS A 164 -7.83 -5.51 5.77
CA CYS A 164 -8.78 -4.47 6.17
C CYS A 164 -10.03 -4.46 5.29
N TYR A 165 -9.88 -4.74 3.99
CA TYR A 165 -11.03 -4.84 3.07
C TYR A 165 -11.87 -6.07 3.39
N VAL A 166 -11.25 -7.22 3.64
CA VAL A 166 -11.94 -8.45 4.05
C VAL A 166 -12.70 -8.28 5.36
N LEU A 167 -12.08 -7.66 6.36
CA LEU A 167 -12.74 -7.36 7.62
C LEU A 167 -13.95 -6.44 7.42
N MET A 168 -13.82 -5.40 6.60
CA MET A 168 -14.95 -4.52 6.29
C MET A 168 -16.05 -5.24 5.50
N MET A 169 -15.69 -6.12 4.56
CA MET A 169 -16.68 -6.96 3.85
C MET A 169 -17.46 -7.85 4.82
N ALA A 170 -16.81 -8.45 5.81
CA ALA A 170 -17.48 -9.23 6.85
C ALA A 170 -18.45 -8.36 7.66
N VAL A 171 -18.01 -7.16 8.06
CA VAL A 171 -18.84 -6.20 8.81
C VAL A 171 -20.08 -5.76 8.02
N ILE A 172 -19.93 -5.46 6.72
CA ILE A 172 -21.05 -5.13 5.82
C ILE A 172 -22.00 -6.32 5.68
N SER A 173 -21.46 -7.53 5.49
CA SER A 173 -22.23 -8.77 5.28
C SER A 173 -23.05 -9.17 6.51
N CYS A 174 -22.50 -8.97 7.72
CA CYS A 174 -23.21 -9.21 8.98
C CYS A 174 -24.29 -8.15 9.27
N GLY A 175 -24.45 -7.12 8.45
CA GLY A 175 -25.45 -6.07 8.64
C GLY A 175 -25.20 -5.17 9.85
N LEU A 176 -24.01 -5.25 10.48
CA LEU A 176 -23.64 -4.50 11.69
C LEU A 176 -23.63 -2.98 11.49
N LEU A 177 -23.61 -2.53 10.22
CA LEU A 177 -23.61 -1.11 9.84
C LEU A 177 -24.98 -0.57 9.47
N ARG A 178 -25.99 -1.44 9.27
CA ARG A 178 -27.35 -1.00 8.94
C ARG A 178 -28.11 -0.71 10.24
N SER A 179 -28.07 0.54 10.68
CA SER A 179 -29.03 1.05 11.64
C SER A 179 -30.44 0.86 11.07
N ARG A 180 -31.27 0.08 11.76
CA ARG A 180 -32.72 0.09 11.57
C ARG A 180 -33.19 1.50 11.91
N ARG A 181 -33.45 2.31 10.89
CA ARG A 181 -34.40 3.42 11.02
C ARG A 181 -35.80 2.87 10.84
#